data_AF-A0A5B6WGQ9-F1
#
_entry.id   AF-A0A5B6WGQ9-F1
#
_cell.length_a   1.000
_cell.length_b   1.000
_cell.length_c   1.000
_cell.angle_alpha   90.00
_cell.angle_beta   90.00
_cell.angle_gamma   90.00
#
_symmetry.space_group_name_H-M   'P 1'
#
loop_
_entity.id
_entity.type
_entity.pdbx_description
1 polymer ?
#
loop_
_entity_poly.entity_id
_entity_poly.type
_entity_poly.pdbx_seq_one_letter_code
_entity_poly.pdbx_strand_id
1 'polypeptide(L)'
;MKFKAKWKTVNGMKIGNSWYCDPMVLKEKMVNYFSDHFSCPLRKWKMDFVLNFKRLNESEARNLELPFSMEEIKEAVWSCDENKAPGQDDFNICFF
;
A
#
# COMPACT_ATOMS: atom_id res chain seq x y z
N MET A 1 19.86 6.73 25.79
CA MET A 1 18.55 6.80 25.12
C MET A 1 18.13 5.37 24.76
N LYS A 2 17.15 4.79 25.44
CA LYS A 2 16.71 3.39 25.22
C LYS A 2 15.39 3.41 24.46
N PHE A 3 15.37 2.96 23.20
CA PHE A 3 14.13 2.71 22.48
C PHE A 3 13.45 1.50 23.12
N LYS A 4 12.43 1.74 23.95
CA LYS A 4 11.52 0.68 24.39
C LYS A 4 10.53 0.44 23.26
N ALA A 5 10.83 -0.50 22.37
CA ALA A 5 9.82 -1.06 21.49
C ALA A 5 8.73 -1.67 22.38
N LYS A 6 7.49 -1.19 22.28
CA LYS A 6 6.32 -1.88 22.85
C LYS A 6 5.99 -3.02 21.89
N TRP A 7 6.34 -4.25 22.28
CA TRP A 7 5.95 -5.44 21.53
C TRP A 7 4.44 -5.62 21.77
N LYS A 8 3.62 -5.32 20.76
CA LYS A 8 2.21 -5.68 20.82
C LYS A 8 2.12 -7.17 20.49
N THR A 9 1.72 -7.98 21.48
CA THR A 9 1.44 -9.40 21.25
C THR A 9 0.15 -9.49 20.44
N VAL A 10 0.21 -10.13 19.28
CA VAL A 10 -0.98 -10.44 18.49
C VAL A 10 -1.65 -11.65 19.15
N ASN A 11 -2.75 -11.42 19.87
CA ASN A 11 -3.47 -12.47 20.62
C ASN A 11 -4.36 -13.34 19.71
N GLY A 12 -4.57 -12.91 18.47
CA GLY A 12 -5.36 -13.60 17.48
C GLY A 12 -5.68 -12.68 16.31
N MET A 13 -6.08 -13.28 15.19
CA MET A 13 -6.42 -12.55 13.98
C MET A 13 -7.69 -13.15 13.35
N LYS A 14 -8.55 -12.29 12.81
CA LYS A 14 -9.70 -12.70 11.99
C LYS A 14 -9.22 -12.91 10.56
N ILE A 15 -9.43 -14.10 10.02
CA ILE A 15 -9.15 -14.41 8.61
C ILE A 15 -10.46 -14.95 8.01
N GLY A 16 -11.07 -14.18 7.09
CA GLY A 16 -12.43 -14.44 6.59
C GLY A 16 -13.48 -14.33 7.70
N ASN A 17 -14.28 -15.38 7.89
CA ASN A 17 -15.35 -15.42 8.90
C ASN A 17 -14.93 -16.10 10.22
N SER A 18 -13.66 -16.48 10.37
CA SER A 18 -13.18 -17.26 11.51
C SER A 18 -12.08 -16.52 12.28
N TRP A 19 -12.07 -16.69 13.61
CA TRP A 19 -11.08 -16.13 14.51
C TRP A 19 -10.01 -17.18 14.85
N TYR A 20 -8.74 -16.83 14.73
CA TYR A 20 -7.61 -17.73 14.98
C TYR A 20 -6.71 -17.16 16.07
N CYS A 21 -6.44 -17.94 17.12
CA CYS A 21 -5.54 -17.57 18.23
C CYS A 21 -4.26 -18.40 18.28
N ASP A 22 -4.23 -19.59 17.63
CA ASP A 22 -3.06 -20.46 17.64
C ASP A 22 -1.95 -19.87 16.76
N PRO A 23 -0.76 -19.56 17.32
CA PRO A 23 0.36 -19.00 16.57
C PRO A 23 0.83 -19.87 15.40
N MET A 24 0.75 -21.21 15.51
CA MET A 24 1.16 -22.11 14.44
C MET A 24 0.20 -22.03 13.26
N VAL A 25 -1.11 -22.05 13.54
CA VAL A 25 -2.17 -21.93 12.53
C VAL A 25 -2.13 -20.57 11.84
N LEU A 26 -1.86 -19.49 12.60
CA LEU A 26 -1.71 -18.14 12.05
C LEU A 26 -0.52 -18.06 11.09
N LYS A 27 0.65 -18.59 11.49
CA LYS A 27 1.83 -18.61 10.64
C LYS A 27 1.59 -19.40 9.36
N GLU A 28 1.01 -20.59 9.47
CA GLU A 28 0.68 -21.42 8.32
C GLU A 28 -0.26 -20.70 7.34
N LYS A 29 -1.35 -20.11 7.85
CA LYS A 29 -2.30 -19.35 7.02
C LYS A 29 -1.66 -18.14 6.35
N MET A 30 -0.80 -17.41 7.05
CA MET A 30 -0.07 -16.28 6.47
C MET A 30 0.86 -16.75 5.35
N VAL A 31 1.64 -17.81 5.59
CA VAL A 31 2.54 -18.37 4.58
C VAL A 31 1.75 -18.80 3.37
N ASN A 32 0.69 -19.60 3.54
CA ASN A 32 -0.14 -20.07 2.43
C ASN A 32 -0.78 -18.91 1.66
N TYR A 33 -1.33 -17.91 2.36
CA TYR A 33 -1.93 -16.74 1.72
C TYR A 33 -0.94 -15.99 0.83
N PHE A 34 0.24 -15.66 1.35
CA PHE A 34 1.23 -14.92 0.58
C PHE A 34 1.92 -15.80 -0.46
N SER A 35 2.14 -17.08 -0.17
CA SER A 35 2.63 -18.04 -1.15
C SER A 35 1.68 -18.12 -2.33
N ASP A 36 0.37 -18.25 -2.13
CA ASP A 36 -0.63 -18.27 -3.20
C ASP A 36 -0.71 -16.90 -3.90
N HIS A 37 -0.74 -15.80 -3.14
CA HIS A 37 -0.80 -14.45 -3.69
C HIS A 37 0.39 -14.14 -4.62
N PHE A 38 1.59 -14.56 -4.21
CA PHE A 38 2.83 -14.38 -4.97
C PHE A 38 3.18 -15.59 -5.85
N SER A 39 2.41 -16.68 -5.82
CA SER A 39 2.64 -17.88 -6.64
C SER A 39 2.42 -17.61 -8.12
N CYS A 40 1.76 -16.49 -8.46
CA CYS A 40 1.51 -16.10 -9.82
C CYS A 40 2.85 -15.99 -10.56
N PRO A 41 3.17 -16.89 -11.49
CA PRO A 41 4.46 -16.90 -12.16
C PRO A 41 4.48 -15.64 -13.00
N LEU A 42 5.23 -14.62 -12.54
CA LEU A 42 5.38 -13.28 -13.13
C LEU A 42 4.38 -13.15 -14.25
N ARG A 43 3.09 -12.83 -13.96
CA ARG A 43 2.10 -12.63 -15.03
C ARG A 43 2.89 -11.83 -16.03
N LYS A 44 3.17 -12.39 -17.22
CA LYS A 44 3.84 -11.61 -18.26
C LYS A 44 2.82 -10.53 -18.46
N TRP A 45 3.05 -9.40 -17.80
CA TRP A 45 2.13 -8.31 -17.81
C TRP A 45 2.36 -7.75 -19.20
N LYS A 46 1.77 -8.44 -20.18
CA LYS A 46 1.57 -7.92 -21.51
C LYS A 46 0.50 -6.89 -21.30
N MET A 47 0.95 -5.70 -20.91
CA MET A 47 0.24 -4.48 -21.24
C MET A 47 0.21 -4.41 -22.76
N ASP A 48 -0.67 -5.18 -23.41
CA ASP A 48 -1.06 -4.95 -24.80
C ASP A 48 -1.98 -3.71 -24.81
N PHE A 49 -1.44 -2.58 -24.36
CA PHE A 49 -2.07 -1.30 -24.54
C PHE A 49 -1.76 -0.84 -25.96
N VAL A 50 -2.64 -1.18 -26.89
CA VAL A 50 -2.86 -0.31 -28.05
C VAL A 50 -3.74 0.85 -27.58
N LEU A 51 -3.23 1.62 -26.61
CA LEU A 51 -3.86 2.83 -26.14
C LEU A 51 -3.23 3.99 -26.89
N ASN A 52 -4.06 4.74 -27.62
CA ASN A 52 -3.69 6.05 -28.15
C ASN A 52 -3.60 7.03 -26.99
N PHE A 53 -2.54 6.92 -26.19
CA PHE A 53 -2.29 7.86 -25.11
C PHE A 53 -2.22 9.26 -25.69
N LYS A 54 -3.06 10.16 -25.16
CA LYS A 54 -2.92 11.59 -25.45
C LYS A 54 -1.51 11.98 -25.01
N ARG A 55 -0.73 12.53 -25.95
CA ARG A 55 0.59 13.05 -25.67
C ARG A 55 0.42 14.51 -25.29
N LEU A 56 1.13 14.90 -24.24
CA LEU A 56 1.27 16.30 -23.89
C LEU A 56 1.96 17.02 -25.05
N ASN A 57 1.58 18.28 -25.24
CA ASN A 57 2.36 19.16 -26.11
C ASN A 57 3.71 19.49 -25.45
N GLU A 58 4.63 20.04 -26.22
CA GLU A 58 6.00 20.27 -25.75
C GLU A 58 6.06 21.25 -24.56
N SER A 59 5.16 22.24 -24.51
CA SER A 59 5.08 23.18 -23.38
C SER A 59 4.56 22.52 -22.10
N GLU A 60 3.53 21.69 -22.20
CA GLU A 60 3.00 20.93 -21.06
C GLU A 60 4.06 19.97 -20.51
N ALA A 61 4.78 19.28 -21.40
CA ALA A 61 5.88 18.40 -21.00
C ALA A 61 6.98 19.18 -20.26
N ARG A 62 7.41 20.33 -20.80
CA ARG A 62 8.40 21.20 -20.14
C ARG A 62 7.92 21.70 -18.78
N ASN A 63 6.64 22.04 -18.64
CA ASN A 63 6.08 22.49 -17.36
C ASN A 63 6.14 21.41 -16.28
N LEU A 64 6.02 20.12 -16.64
CA LEU A 64 6.15 19.02 -15.69
C LEU A 64 7.60 18.78 -15.22
N GLU A 65 8.59 19.28 -15.96
CA GLU A 65 10.01 19.18 -15.61
C GLU A 65 10.49 20.35 -14.74
N LEU A 66 9.65 21.37 -14.53
CA LEU A 66 9.99 22.52 -13.70
C LEU A 66 10.05 22.13 -12.21
N PRO A 67 10.98 22.71 -11.44
CA PRO A 67 11.00 22.53 -10.00
C PRO A 67 9.77 23.17 -9.36
N PHE A 68 9.22 22.51 -8.34
CA PHE A 68 8.11 23.05 -7.56
C PHE A 68 8.51 24.32 -6.81
N SER A 69 7.62 25.30 -6.80
CA SER A 69 7.72 26.49 -5.96
C SER A 69 7.40 26.17 -4.50
N MET A 70 7.85 27.03 -3.60
CA MET A 70 7.55 26.88 -2.17
C MET A 70 6.04 27.00 -1.90
N GLU A 71 5.37 27.83 -2.69
CA GLU A 71 3.93 28.07 -2.63
C GLU A 71 3.15 26.81 -3.00
N GLU A 72 3.48 26.17 -4.14
CA GLU A 72 2.87 24.89 -4.56
C GLU A 72 3.08 23.79 -3.53
N ILE A 73 4.28 23.69 -2.95
CA ILE A 73 4.59 22.71 -1.90
C ILE A 73 3.70 22.93 -0.68
N LYS A 74 3.58 24.18 -0.22
CA LYS A 74 2.72 24.52 0.93
C LYS A 74 1.27 24.22 0.64
N GLU A 75 0.77 24.60 -0.52
CA GLU A 75 -0.62 24.33 -0.90
C GLU A 75 -0.91 22.83 -0.92
N ALA A 76 -0.04 22.04 -1.56
CA ALA A 76 -0.19 20.59 -1.62
C ALA A 76 -0.20 19.95 -0.22
N VAL A 77 0.72 20.35 0.66
CA VAL A 77 0.78 19.84 2.04
C VAL A 77 -0.48 20.19 2.83
N TRP A 78 -1.01 21.40 2.67
CA TRP A 78 -2.22 21.83 3.37
C TRP A 78 -3.51 21.24 2.80
N SER A 79 -3.49 20.81 1.54
CA SER A 79 -4.63 20.16 0.88
C SER A 79 -4.80 18.68 1.26
N CYS A 80 -3.79 18.07 1.90
CA CYS A 80 -3.87 16.70 2.38
C CYS A 80 -4.76 16.60 3.63
N ASP A 81 -5.96 16.06 3.47
CA ASP A 81 -6.83 15.65 4.59
C ASP A 81 -6.18 14.56 5.46
N GLU A 82 -6.58 14.48 6.73
CA GLU A 82 -6.10 13.48 7.71
C GLU A 82 -6.46 12.02 7.35
N ASN A 83 -7.20 11.82 6.26
CA ASN A 83 -7.61 10.51 5.78
C ASN A 83 -6.42 9.75 5.18
N LYS A 84 -5.82 8.89 6.01
CA LYS A 84 -4.95 7.83 5.51
C LYS A 84 -5.74 6.92 4.58
N ALA A 85 -5.14 6.57 3.45
CA ALA A 85 -5.71 5.55 2.57
C ALA A 85 -6.00 4.28 3.39
N PRO A 86 -7.22 3.70 3.31
CA PRO A 86 -7.46 2.38 3.85
C PRO A 86 -6.51 1.42 3.12
N GLY A 87 -5.66 0.71 3.87
CA GLY A 87 -4.78 -0.31 3.31
C GLY A 87 -5.62 -1.29 2.48
N GLN A 88 -5.15 -1.59 1.26
CA GLN A 88 -5.83 -2.47 0.30
C GLN A 88 -5.67 -3.96 0.66
N ASP A 89 -5.07 -4.25 1.80
CA ASP A 89 -4.57 -5.56 2.19
C ASP A 89 -5.54 -6.34 3.09
N ASP A 90 -6.71 -5.78 3.43
CA ASP A 90 -7.67 -6.32 4.41
C ASP A 90 -7.06 -6.55 5.82
N PHE A 91 -5.80 -6.15 6.05
CA PHE A 91 -5.13 -6.21 7.33
C PHE A 91 -5.32 -4.89 8.07
N ASN A 92 -6.49 -4.71 8.67
CA ASN A 92 -6.69 -3.58 9.59
C ASN A 92 -5.95 -3.87 10.91
N ILE A 93 -4.76 -3.29 11.07
CA ILE A 93 -4.10 -3.22 12.38
C ILE A 93 -4.87 -2.17 13.20
N CYS A 94 -5.96 -2.58 13.83
CA CYS A 94 -6.67 -1.75 14.79
C CYS A 94 -5.71 -1.43 15.94
N PHE A 95 -5.22 -0.19 15.97
CA PHE A 95 -4.47 0.33 17.10
C PHE A 95 -5.43 0.60 18.25
N PHE A 96 -5.56 -0.36 19.17
CA PHE A 96 -5.98 -0.10 20.55
C PHE A 96 -4.78 0.39 21.37
#